data_AF-A0A1I6MZD6-F1
#
_entry.id   AF-A0A1I6MZD6-F1
#
_cell.length_a   1.000
_cell.length_b   1.000
_cell.length_c   1.000
_cell.angle_alpha   90.00
_cell.angle_beta   90.00
_cell.angle_gamma   90.00
#
_symmetry.space_group_name_H-M   'P 1'
#
loop_
_entity.id
_entity.type
_entity.pdbx_description
1 polymer ?
#
loop_
_entity_poly.entity_id
_entity_poly.type
_entity_poly.pdbx_seq_one_letter_code
_entity_poly.pdbx_strand_id
1 'polypeptide(L)'
;MILSRILARKRMAAGIRPSFKAAWLPVLFDVTFIGLIMAWLFLPAVSLTIIMDLSLLWRILLLLVVIYVPLQIVIINSTIWAVRSRWEEKESQ
;
A
#
# COMPACT_ATOMS: atom_id res chain seq x y z
N MET A 1 4.77 0.80 -1.15
CA MET A 1 5.34 -0.55 -1.16
C MET A 1 6.82 -0.56 -1.55
N ILE A 2 7.25 0.26 -2.52
CA ILE A 2 8.64 0.24 -3.02
C ILE A 2 9.57 1.00 -2.05
N LEU A 3 9.23 2.24 -1.68
CA LEU A 3 10.08 3.04 -0.82
C LEU A 3 10.15 2.51 0.61
N SER A 4 9.00 2.18 1.21
CA SER A 4 8.94 1.56 2.55
C SER A 4 9.78 0.29 2.63
N ARG A 5 9.67 -0.60 1.63
CA ARG A 5 10.44 -1.85 1.56
C ARG A 5 11.94 -1.63 1.36
N ILE A 6 12.34 -0.73 0.46
CA ILE A 6 13.76 -0.48 0.19
C ILE A 6 14.44 0.13 1.41
N LEU A 7 13.83 1.16 2.01
CA LEU A 7 14.39 1.85 3.17
C LEU A 7 14.41 0.95 4.41
N ALA A 8 13.36 0.16 4.65
CA ALA A 8 13.33 -0.79 5.74
C ALA A 8 14.46 -1.83 5.62
N ARG A 9 14.62 -2.46 4.44
CA ARG A 9 15.68 -3.45 4.20
C ARG A 9 17.08 -2.87 4.40
N LYS A 10 17.33 -1.66 3.88
CA LYS A 10 18.62 -0.97 4.06
C LYS A 10 18.93 -0.70 5.54
N ARG A 11 17.93 -0.25 6.30
CA ARG A 11 18.09 0.08 7.74
C ARG A 11 18.31 -1.16 8.59
N MET A 12 17.54 -2.23 8.34
CA MET A 12 17.72 -3.51 9.04
C MET A 12 19.09 -4.13 8.77
N ALA A 13 19.56 -4.10 7.52
CA ALA A 13 20.91 -4.57 7.19
C ALA A 13 22.03 -3.76 7.86
N ALA A 14 21.76 -2.50 8.18
CA ALA A 14 22.69 -1.63 8.90
C ALA A 14 22.51 -1.67 10.44
N GLY A 15 21.56 -2.47 10.96
CA GLY A 15 21.22 -2.47 12.39
C GLY A 15 20.65 -1.15 12.92
N ILE A 16 20.17 -0.27 12.04
CA ILE A 16 19.69 1.06 12.42
C ILE A 16 18.20 0.97 12.77
N ARG A 17 17.85 1.37 14.00
CA ARG A 17 16.46 1.58 14.39
C ARG A 17 15.98 2.98 13.96
N PRO A 18 15.06 3.09 12.99
CA PRO A 18 14.54 4.39 12.58
C PRO A 18 13.61 4.97 13.65
N SER A 19 13.60 6.30 13.75
CA SER A 19 12.56 7.02 14.48
C SER A 19 11.18 6.72 13.88
N PHE A 20 10.12 6.95 14.66
CA PHE A 20 8.74 6.75 14.19
C PHE A 20 8.50 7.50 12.86
N LYS A 21 8.82 8.80 12.81
CA LYS A 21 8.66 9.60 11.58
C LYS A 21 9.43 9.01 10.40
N ALA A 22 10.67 8.57 10.60
CA ALA A 22 11.49 8.00 9.54
C ALA A 22 10.96 6.67 8.99
N ALA A 23 10.25 5.88 9.81
CA ALA A 23 9.62 4.63 9.38
C ALA A 23 8.28 4.84 8.66
N TRP A 24 7.50 5.84 9.06
CA TRP A 24 6.14 6.08 8.55
C TRP A 24 6.08 7.06 7.37
N LEU A 25 7.05 7.96 7.20
CA LEU A 25 7.09 8.88 6.05
C LEU A 25 7.07 8.13 4.69
N PRO A 26 7.81 7.02 4.50
CA PRO A 26 7.71 6.22 3.28
C PRO A 26 6.33 5.59 3.08
N VAL A 27 5.62 5.24 4.16
CA VAL A 27 4.24 4.73 4.09
C VAL A 27 3.31 5.81 3.57
N LEU A 28 3.38 7.02 4.14
CA LEU A 28 2.59 8.15 3.67
C LEU A 28 2.82 8.42 2.18
N PHE A 29 4.08 8.41 1.74
CA PHE A 29 4.40 8.56 0.32
C PHE A 29 3.77 7.45 -0.52
N ASP A 30 3.98 6.19 -0.14
CA ASP A 30 3.48 5.03 -0.88
C ASP A 30 1.94 5.04 -0.99
N VAL A 31 1.24 5.39 0.09
CA VAL A 31 -0.23 5.50 0.16
C VAL A 31 -0.74 6.67 -0.68
N THR A 32 -0.08 7.82 -0.61
CA THR A 32 -0.45 8.99 -1.41
C THR A 32 -0.26 8.69 -2.90
N PHE A 33 0.86 8.08 -3.25
CA PHE A 33 1.17 7.74 -4.64
C PHE A 33 0.17 6.76 -5.24
N ILE A 34 -0.14 5.65 -4.55
CA ILE A 34 -1.17 4.73 -5.03
C ILE A 34 -2.56 5.38 -5.05
N GLY A 35 -2.88 6.23 -4.07
CA GLY A 35 -4.15 6.95 -4.01
C GLY A 35 -4.37 7.84 -5.23
N LEU A 36 -3.33 8.55 -5.68
CA LEU A 36 -3.37 9.36 -6.89
C LEU A 36 -3.57 8.51 -8.15
N ILE A 37 -2.90 7.37 -8.25
CA ILE A 37 -3.08 6.43 -9.37
C ILE A 37 -4.52 5.89 -9.38
N MET A 38 -5.06 5.49 -8.21
CA MET A 38 -6.43 5.01 -8.09
C MET A 38 -7.45 6.10 -8.43
N ALA A 39 -7.23 7.34 -7.99
CA ALA A 39 -8.09 8.48 -8.31
C ALA A 39 -8.13 8.74 -9.83
N TRP A 40 -6.98 8.65 -10.50
CA TRP A 40 -6.89 8.78 -11.96
C TRP A 40 -7.59 7.62 -12.70
N LEU A 41 -7.48 6.39 -12.19
CA LEU A 41 -8.12 5.19 -12.76
C LEU A 41 -9.61 5.06 -12.46
N PHE A 42 -10.12 5.75 -11.44
CA PHE A 42 -11.49 5.56 -10.95
C PHE A 42 -12.55 5.85 -12.02
N LEU A 43 -12.49 7.02 -12.66
CA LEU A 43 -13.46 7.39 -13.69
C LEU A 43 -13.40 6.45 -14.91
N PRO A 44 -12.22 6.12 -15.48
CA PRO A 44 -12.12 5.09 -16.52
C PRO A 44 -12.74 3.74 -16.13
N ALA A 45 -12.46 3.25 -14.92
CA ALA A 45 -13.00 1.98 -14.44
C ALA A 45 -14.53 2.01 -14.30
N VAL A 46 -15.09 3.10 -13.76
CA VAL A 46 -16.54 3.29 -13.67
C VAL A 46 -17.17 3.36 -15.05
N SER A 47 -16.60 4.15 -15.97
CA SER A 47 -17.10 4.26 -17.35
C SER A 47 -17.14 2.90 -18.05
N LEU A 48 -16.12 2.06 -17.87
CA LEU A 48 -16.09 0.71 -18.42
C LEU A 48 -17.28 -0.13 -17.93
N THR A 49 -17.62 -0.05 -16.64
CA THR A 49 -18.76 -0.80 -16.06
C THR A 49 -20.12 -0.34 -16.59
N ILE A 50 -20.21 0.89 -17.10
CA ILE A 50 -21.41 1.46 -17.71
C ILE A 50 -21.49 1.02 -19.18
N ILE A 51 -20.39 1.16 -19.92
CA ILE A 51 -20.32 0.81 -21.35
C ILE A 51 -20.59 -0.69 -21.57
N MET A 52 -20.08 -1.54 -20.69
CA MET A 52 -20.27 -2.99 -20.76
C MET A 52 -21.63 -3.45 -20.18
N ASP A 53 -22.48 -2.53 -19.72
CA ASP A 53 -23.75 -2.80 -19.07
C ASP A 53 -23.65 -3.89 -17.97
N LEU A 54 -22.62 -3.78 -17.12
CA LEU A 54 -22.38 -4.78 -16.09
C LEU A 54 -23.50 -4.74 -15.04
N SER A 55 -24.00 -5.93 -14.68
CA SER A 55 -24.87 -6.07 -13.52
C SER A 55 -24.20 -5.55 -12.25
N LEU A 56 -24.99 -5.21 -11.23
CA LEU A 56 -24.48 -4.66 -9.98
C LEU A 56 -23.37 -5.51 -9.35
N LEU A 57 -23.55 -6.83 -9.33
CA LEU A 57 -22.56 -7.77 -8.79
C LEU A 57 -21.22 -7.65 -9.54
N TRP A 58 -21.24 -7.67 -10.87
CA TRP A 58 -20.04 -7.59 -11.69
C TRP A 58 -19.35 -6.22 -11.60
N ARG A 59 -20.14 -5.14 -11.50
CA ARG A 59 -19.61 -3.80 -11.24
C ARG A 59 -18.88 -3.73 -9.91
N ILE A 60 -19.45 -4.28 -8.84
CA ILE A 60 -18.83 -4.33 -7.51
C ILE A 60 -17.53 -5.14 -7.57
N LEU A 61 -17.55 -6.33 -8.18
CA LEU A 61 -16.37 -7.18 -8.28
C LEU A 61 -15.25 -6.52 -9.08
N LEU A 62 -15.57 -5.86 -10.20
CA LEU A 62 -14.58 -5.14 -11.00
C LEU A 62 -13.93 -4.02 -10.20
N LEU A 63 -14.72 -3.16 -9.55
CA LEU A 63 -14.17 -2.04 -8.77
C LEU A 63 -13.40 -2.52 -7.54
N LEU A 64 -13.84 -3.62 -6.92
CA LEU A 64 -13.12 -4.26 -5.83
C LEU A 64 -11.73 -4.73 -6.30
N VAL A 65 -11.66 -5.44 -7.42
CA VAL A 65 -10.39 -6.00 -7.93
C VAL A 65 -9.48 -4.92 -8.52
N VAL A 66 -10.02 -3.92 -9.22
CA VAL A 66 -9.23 -2.92 -9.93
C VAL A 66 -8.79 -1.77 -9.04
N ILE A 67 -9.62 -1.39 -8.06
CA ILE A 67 -9.36 -0.22 -7.20
C ILE A 67 -9.00 -0.65 -5.77
N TYR A 68 -9.90 -1.38 -5.12
CA TYR A 68 -9.77 -1.65 -3.69
C TYR A 68 -8.59 -2.59 -3.38
N VAL A 69 -8.47 -3.71 -4.09
CA VAL A 69 -7.43 -4.71 -3.84
C VAL A 69 -6.02 -4.13 -4.01
N PRO A 70 -5.67 -3.43 -5.11
CA PRO A 70 -4.34 -2.83 -5.25
C PRO A 70 -4.02 -1.80 -4.18
N LEU A 71 -4.99 -0.94 -3.84
CA LEU A 71 -4.86 0.04 -2.77
C LEU A 71 -4.53 -0.65 -1.43
N GLN A 72 -5.30 -1.68 -1.06
CA GLN A 72 -5.09 -2.44 0.18
C GLN A 72 -3.73 -3.15 0.20
N ILE A 73 -3.32 -3.77 -0.91
CA ILE A 73 -2.01 -4.42 -1.02
C ILE A 73 -0.89 -3.43 -0.70
N VAL A 74 -0.96 -2.21 -1.24
CA VAL A 74 0.07 -1.19 -0.99
C VAL A 74 0.06 -0.73 0.47
N ILE A 75 -1.12 -0.45 1.04
CA ILE A 75 -1.26 0.00 2.43
C ILE A 75 -0.72 -1.05 3.39
N ILE A 76 -1.17 -2.30 3.26
CA ILE A 76 -0.79 -3.41 4.15
C ILE A 76 0.72 -3.63 4.09
N ASN A 77 1.27 -3.81 2.89
CA ASN A 77 2.71 -4.07 2.76
C ASN A 77 3.56 -2.91 3.27
N SER A 78 3.18 -1.66 2.98
CA SER A 78 3.94 -0.49 3.43
C SER A 78 3.94 -0.40 4.96
N THR A 79 2.80 -0.69 5.59
CA THR A 79 2.66 -0.72 7.05
C THR A 79 3.48 -1.83 7.69
N ILE A 80 3.46 -3.05 7.12
CA ILE A 80 4.28 -4.18 7.59
C ILE A 80 5.77 -3.80 7.61
N TRP A 81 6.29 -3.18 6.55
CA TRP A 81 7.70 -2.78 6.51
C TRP A 81 8.05 -1.69 7.52
N ALA A 82 7.15 -0.73 7.75
CA ALA A 82 7.36 0.31 8.76
C ALA A 82 7.44 -0.29 10.17
N VAL A 83 6.51 -1.18 10.51
CA VAL A 83 6.49 -1.89 11.80
C VAL A 83 7.72 -2.76 11.95
N ARG A 84 8.00 -3.63 10.96
CA ARG A 84 9.14 -4.55 10.97
C ARG A 84 10.48 -3.83 11.12
N SER A 85 10.65 -2.69 10.44
CA SER A 85 11.90 -1.90 10.54
C SER A 85 12.20 -1.34 11.93
N ARG A 86 11.20 -1.33 12.83
CA ARG A 86 11.32 -0.82 14.20
C ARG A 86 11.18 -1.91 15.26
N TRP A 87 10.90 -3.15 14.85
CA TRP A 87 10.74 -4.28 15.74
C TRP A 87 12.11 -4.70 16.31
N GLU A 88 12.18 -4.87 17.61
CA GLU A 88 13.31 -5.49 18.30
C GLU A 88 12.93 -6.94 18.57
N GLU A 89 13.75 -7.89 18.13
CA GLU A 89 13.66 -9.25 18.65
C GLU A 89 13.96 -9.14 20.15
N LYS A 90 12.93 -9.27 20.99
CA LYS A 90 13.17 -9.50 22.41
C LYS A 90 13.92 -10.81 22.47
N GLU A 91 15.18 -10.78 22.91
CA GLU A 91 15.83 -11.99 23.39
C GLU A 91 14.87 -12.62 24.39
N SER A 92 14.38 -13.81 24.06
CA SER A 92 13.69 -14.67 25.01
C SER A 92 14.72 -15.04 26.06
N GLN A 93 14.79 -14.24 27.13
CA GLN A 93 15.42 -14.64 28.38
C GLN A 93 14.59 -15.77 29.01
#